data_AF-A0A7C6WUF1-F1
#
_entry.id   AF-A0A7C6WUF1-F1
#
_cell.length_a   1.000
_cell.length_b   1.000
_cell.length_c   1.000
_cell.angle_alpha   90.00
_cell.angle_beta   90.00
_cell.angle_gamma   90.00
#
_symmetry.space_group_name_H-M   'P 1'
#
loop_
_entity.id
_entity.type
_entity.pdbx_description
1 polymer ?
#
loop_
_entity_poly.entity_id
_entity_poly.type
_entity_poly.pdbx_seq_one_letter_code
_entity_poly.pdbx_strand_id
1 'polypeptide(L)' 'MFVAHVISTGVAEHLMDQNGKIHLDQANLAAYCHGMYMTMHEPQGFFGFSVARPEVLERRRAELRPADDTQ' A
#
# COMPACT_ATOMS: atom_id res chain seq x y z
N MET A 1 -13.63 -1.93 23.30
CA MET A 1 -13.89 -1.96 21.84
C MET A 1 -15.06 -1.03 21.58
N PHE A 2 -14.89 -0.07 20.67
CA PHE A 2 -15.95 0.85 20.26
C PHE A 2 -16.25 0.63 18.79
N VAL A 3 -17.51 0.80 18.40
CA VAL A 3 -17.96 0.76 17.00
C VAL A 3 -18.60 2.10 16.70
N ALA A 4 -18.20 2.71 15.59
CA ALA A 4 -18.68 4.02 15.18
C ALA A 4 -18.80 4.08 13.64
N HIS A 5 -19.63 5.00 13.17
CA HIS A 5 -19.80 5.24 11.74
C HIS A 5 -18.73 6.23 11.22
N VAL A 6 -18.05 5.88 10.14
CA VAL A 6 -17.11 6.78 9.47
C VAL A 6 -17.90 7.78 8.63
N ILE A 7 -17.86 9.06 9.01
CA ILE A 7 -18.59 10.13 8.33
C ILE A 7 -17.78 10.86 7.24
N SER A 8 -16.45 10.84 7.36
CA SER A 8 -15.53 11.47 6.40
C SER A 8 -14.10 10.96 6.60
N THR A 9 -13.25 11.17 5.60
CA THR A 9 -11.81 10.86 5.61
C THR A 9 -11.02 12.03 5.03
N GLY A 10 -9.94 12.45 5.70
CA GLY A 10 -8.99 13.44 5.18
C GLY A 10 -7.76 12.75 4.59
N VAL A 11 -7.33 13.19 3.41
CA VAL A 11 -6.14 12.69 2.72
C VAL A 11 -5.34 13.88 2.24
N ALA A 12 -4.01 13.85 2.41
CA ALA A 12 -3.15 14.90 1.86
C ALA A 12 -3.15 14.82 0.32
N GLU A 13 -3.24 15.97 -0.35
CA GLU A 13 -3.40 16.03 -1.82
C GLU A 13 -2.29 15.27 -2.57
N HIS A 14 -1.05 15.34 -2.10
CA HIS A 14 0.09 14.64 -2.71
C HIS A 14 -0.01 13.11 -2.65
N LEU A 15 -0.87 12.56 -1.80
CA LEU A 15 -1.11 11.11 -1.69
C LEU A 15 -2.29 10.66 -2.55
N MET A 16 -2.93 11.54 -3.31
CA MET A 16 -4.09 11.20 -4.12
C MET A 16 -3.77 11.37 -5.60
N ASP A 17 -4.05 10.33 -6.40
CA ASP A 17 -3.92 10.43 -7.85
C ASP A 17 -5.18 11.02 -8.51
N GLN A 18 -5.07 11.31 -9.80
CA GLN A 18 -6.16 11.82 -10.64
C GLN A 18 -7.35 10.86 -10.78
N ASN A 19 -7.19 9.59 -10.41
CA ASN A 19 -8.24 8.57 -10.43
C ASN A 19 -8.92 8.42 -9.05
N GLY A 20 -8.51 9.19 -8.04
CA GLY A 20 -9.00 9.10 -6.67
C GLY A 20 -8.38 7.95 -5.86
N LYS A 21 -7.31 7.32 -6.35
CA LYS A 21 -6.55 6.31 -5.61
C LYS A 21 -5.66 7.00 -4.58
N ILE A 22 -5.64 6.44 -3.37
CA ILE A 22 -4.74 6.87 -2.30
C ILE A 22 -3.45 6.06 -2.36
N HIS A 23 -2.33 6.74 -2.49
CA HIS A 23 -0.97 6.20 -2.49
C HIS A 23 -0.41 6.09 -1.06
N LEU A 24 -0.96 5.15 -0.28
CA LEU A 24 -0.53 4.90 1.10
C LEU A 24 0.92 4.43 1.21
N ASP A 25 1.47 3.87 0.12
CA ASP A 25 2.88 3.52 -0.02
C ASP A 25 3.80 4.74 0.11
N GLN A 26 3.32 5.95 -0.23
CA GLN A 26 4.08 7.21 -0.13
C GLN A 26 3.84 7.93 1.22
N ALA A 27 2.96 7.39 2.07
CA ALA A 27 2.52 8.05 3.30
C ALA A 27 3.45 7.83 4.51
N ASN A 28 4.61 7.19 4.32
CA ASN A 28 5.59 6.88 5.39
C ASN A 28 4.95 6.25 6.64
N LEU A 29 4.08 5.26 6.42
CA LEU A 29 3.33 4.62 7.50
C LEU A 29 4.25 3.84 8.44
N ALA A 30 3.87 3.83 9.73
CA ALA A 30 4.52 3.03 10.76
C ALA A 30 3.63 1.85 11.16
N ALA A 31 4.23 0.68 11.29
CA ALA A 31 3.61 -0.51 11.87
C ALA A 31 4.07 -0.69 13.32
N TYR A 32 3.18 -1.16 14.19
CA TYR A 32 3.52 -1.55 15.55
C TYR A 32 3.51 -3.07 15.67
N CYS A 33 4.60 -3.65 16.14
CA CYS A 33 4.71 -5.09 16.38
C CYS A 33 5.59 -5.33 17.61
N HIS A 34 5.04 -6.04 18.61
CA HIS A 34 5.73 -6.46 19.83
C HIS A 34 6.57 -5.35 20.53
N GLY A 35 6.02 -4.14 20.66
CA GLY A 35 6.70 -3.04 21.35
C GLY A 35 7.62 -2.20 20.47
N MET A 36 7.71 -2.50 19.18
CA MET A 36 8.56 -1.79 18.23
C MET A 36 7.72 -1.09 17.16
N TYR A 37 8.15 0.10 16.77
CA TYR A 37 7.69 0.79 15.57
C TYR A 37 8.60 0.44 14.39
N MET A 38 8.00 0.05 13.27
CA MET A 38 8.69 -0.36 12.05
C MET A 38 8.16 0.48 10.88
N THR A 39 9.01 0.75 9.90
CA THR A 39 8.57 1.34 8.63
C THR A 39 7.98 0.26 7.73
N MET A 40 7.09 0.65 6.83
CA MET A 40 6.59 -0.25 5.78
C MET A 40 7.68 -0.46 4.71
N HIS A 41 7.84 -1.69 4.27
CA HIS A 41 8.74 -2.08 3.16
C HIS A 41 7.98 -2.18 1.83
N GLU A 42 8.67 -2.60 0.78
CA GLU A 42 8.12 -2.76 -0.56
C GLU A 42 6.91 -3.72 -0.56
N PRO A 43 5.93 -3.50 -1.46
CA PRO A 43 4.80 -4.40 -1.61
C PRO A 43 5.27 -5.82 -1.95
N GLN A 44 4.96 -6.76 -1.07
CA GLN A 44 5.33 -8.18 -1.24
C GLN A 44 4.33 -8.96 -2.12
N GLY A 45 3.25 -8.31 -2.57
CA GLY A 45 2.21 -8.95 -3.36
C GLY A 45 1.01 -8.02 -3.56
N PHE A 46 -0.01 -8.54 -4.22
CA PHE A 46 -1.29 -7.87 -4.41
C PHE A 46 -2.45 -8.73 -3.93
N PHE A 47 -3.62 -8.12 -3.73
CA PHE A 47 -4.82 -8.88 -3.36
C PHE A 47 -5.17 -9.93 -4.43
N GLY A 48 -5.20 -11.21 -4.02
CA GLY A 48 -5.39 -12.34 -4.93
C GLY A 48 -4.10 -12.92 -5.52
N PHE A 49 -2.92 -12.48 -5.08
CA PHE A 49 -1.62 -12.96 -5.56
C PHE A 49 -1.47 -14.49 -5.49
N SER A 50 -1.87 -15.12 -4.39
CA SER A 50 -1.72 -16.57 -4.18
C SER A 50 -2.57 -17.45 -5.12
N VAL A 51 -3.58 -16.88 -5.76
CA VAL A 51 -4.51 -17.58 -6.67
C VAL A 51 -4.48 -17.02 -8.10
N ALA A 52 -3.58 -16.07 -8.37
CA ALA A 52 -3.50 -15.41 -9.65
C ALA A 52 -2.99 -16.37 -10.73
N ARG A 53 -3.62 -16.32 -11.90
CA ARG A 53 -3.12 -17.03 -13.09
C ARG A 53 -1.76 -16.44 -13.51
N PRO A 54 -0.86 -17.23 -14.14
CA PRO A 54 0.46 -16.76 -14.55
C PRO A 54 0.42 -15.45 -15.37
N GLU A 55 -0.53 -15.30 -16.28
CA GLU A 55 -0.71 -14.09 -17.09
C GLU A 55 -0.99 -12.83 -16.24
N VAL A 56 -1.74 -12.98 -15.16
CA VAL A 56 -2.05 -11.87 -14.24
C VAL A 56 -0.82 -11.52 -13.39
N LEU A 57 -0.06 -12.54 -12.96
CA LEU A 57 1.18 -12.34 -12.22
C LEU A 57 2.19 -11.56 -13.06
N GLU A 58 2.42 -11.95 -14.32
CA GLU A 58 3.35 -11.24 -15.21
C GLU A 58 2.90 -9.80 -15.47
N ARG A 59 1.60 -9.56 -15.71
CA ARG A 59 1.07 -8.21 -15.91
C ARG A 59 1.29 -7.32 -14.68
N ARG A 60 1.07 -7.85 -13.48
CA ARG A 60 1.15 -7.07 -12.22
C ARG A 60 2.54 -7.07 -11.59
N ARG A 61 3.50 -7.80 -12.15
CA ARG A 61 4.89 -7.85 -11.67
C ARG A 61 5.55 -6.47 -11.68
N ALA A 62 5.14 -5.59 -12.58
CA ALA A 62 5.62 -4.22 -12.64
C ALA A 62 5.17 -3.38 -11.42
N GLU A 63 4.01 -3.68 -10.84
CA GLU A 63 3.49 -3.00 -9.63
C GLU A 63 4.22 -3.44 -8.34
N LEU A 64 5.00 -4.52 -8.42
CA LEU A 64 5.77 -5.09 -7.30
C LEU A 64 7.24 -4.68 -7.32
N ARG A 65 7.68 -3.96 -8.36
CA ARG A 65 9.06 -3.47 -8.45
C ARG A 65 9.19 -2.09 -7.80
N PRO A 66 10.30 -1.82 -7.08
CA PRO A 66 10.53 -0.53 -6.47
C PRO A 66 10.65 0.58 -7.53
N ALA A 67 10.22 1.79 -7.17
CA ALA A 67 10.60 3.01 -7.86
C ALA A 67 12.00 3.39 -7.34
N ASP A 68 13.01 3.11 -8.16
CA ASP A 68 14.42 3.45 -8.03
C ASP A 68 15.16 3.00 -6.75
N ASP A 69 16.07 2.05 -6.95
CA ASP A 69 17.26 1.85 -6.13
C ASP A 69 18.14 3.12 -6.22
N THR A 70 17.79 4.17 -5.47
CA THR A 70 18.75 5.23 -5.14
C THR A 70 19.06 5.13 -3.66
N GLN A 71 20.02 4.27 -3.34
CA GLN A 71 20.91 4.43 -2.20
C GLN A 71 22.34 4.16 -2.63
#